data_AF-A0A382GCA2-F1
#
_entry.id   AF-A0A382GCA2-F1
#
_cell.length_a   1.000
_cell.length_b   1.000
_cell.length_c   1.000
_cell.angle_alpha   90.00
_cell.angle_beta   90.00
_cell.angle_gamma   90.00
#
_symmetry.space_group_name_H-M   'P 1'
#
loop_
_entity.id
_entity.type
_entity.pdbx_description
1 polymer ?
#
loop_
_entity_poly.entity_id
_entity_poly.type
_entity_poly.pdbx_seq_one_letter_code
_entity_poly.pdbx_strand_id
1 'polypeptide(L)'
;MDAVEVIRTKRDGGRLSDEQIGWFIGRYAEGGVIADEQAAALAMAIFFEGMEPDELATWTRAMVDSGRTLDLSGVGRPTVDKHSTGGVGDKVSLVLVPLVAACGAAVPQLSGRGLGHTGGTLDKMESIPGWSATLEPAAMVEVLRTVGGVIAGATEDLAPADRRLYALRDVTSTVDSIPLIASSIMSKKI
;
A
#
# COMPACT_ATOMS: atom_id res chain seq x y z
N MET A 1 -21.23 -10.22 12.51
CA MET A 1 -20.85 -10.45 11.10
C MET A 1 -19.91 -11.65 11.05
N ASP A 2 -20.01 -12.46 10.01
CA ASP A 2 -19.21 -13.68 9.79
C ASP A 2 -18.46 -13.58 8.45
N ALA A 3 -17.18 -14.00 8.43
CA ALA A 3 -16.36 -14.01 7.23
C ALA A 3 -16.97 -14.89 6.13
N VAL A 4 -17.63 -15.99 6.49
CA VAL A 4 -18.27 -16.89 5.51
C VAL A 4 -19.43 -16.19 4.76
N GLU A 5 -20.16 -15.29 5.44
CA GLU A 5 -21.22 -14.50 4.80
C GLU A 5 -20.63 -13.47 3.84
N VAL A 6 -19.56 -12.77 4.23
CA VAL A 6 -18.85 -11.82 3.36
C VAL A 6 -18.32 -12.52 2.10
N ILE A 7 -17.68 -13.68 2.26
CA ILE A 7 -17.19 -14.51 1.15
C ILE A 7 -18.35 -14.93 0.25
N ARG A 8 -19.46 -15.41 0.82
CA ARG A 8 -20.64 -15.83 0.05
C ARG A 8 -21.20 -14.68 -0.77
N THR A 9 -21.36 -13.50 -0.17
CA THR A 9 -21.85 -12.31 -0.87
C THR A 9 -21.02 -12.03 -2.12
N LYS A 10 -19.69 -11.96 -1.98
CA LYS A 10 -18.82 -11.65 -3.12
C LYS A 10 -18.78 -12.80 -4.13
N ARG A 11 -18.63 -14.06 -3.69
CA ARG A 11 -18.60 -15.25 -4.56
C ARG A 11 -19.85 -15.36 -5.45
N ASP A 12 -21.01 -14.98 -4.94
CA ASP A 12 -22.29 -15.05 -5.66
C ASP A 12 -22.55 -13.81 -6.54
N GLY A 13 -21.51 -13.00 -6.82
CA GLY A 13 -21.58 -11.78 -7.63
C GLY A 13 -22.18 -10.57 -6.92
N GLY A 14 -22.39 -10.66 -5.60
CA GLY A 14 -22.91 -9.57 -4.79
C GLY A 14 -21.87 -8.49 -4.52
N ARG A 15 -22.35 -7.24 -4.39
CA ARG A 15 -21.57 -6.11 -3.88
C ARG A 15 -21.47 -6.20 -2.35
N LEU A 16 -20.26 -6.06 -1.82
CA LEU A 16 -20.04 -5.95 -0.37
C LEU A 16 -20.52 -4.59 0.13
N SER A 17 -21.18 -4.57 1.28
CA SER A 17 -21.54 -3.32 1.95
C SER A 17 -20.33 -2.68 2.62
N ASP A 18 -20.42 -1.39 2.90
CA ASP A 18 -19.36 -0.67 3.62
C ASP A 18 -19.06 -1.29 5.00
N GLU A 19 -20.11 -1.77 5.68
CA GLU A 19 -19.99 -2.47 6.96
C GLU A 19 -19.24 -3.80 6.80
N GLN A 20 -19.53 -4.56 5.73
CA GLN A 20 -18.83 -5.81 5.43
C GLN A 20 -17.34 -5.59 5.17
N ILE A 21 -17.02 -4.58 4.38
CA ILE A 21 -15.64 -4.23 4.05
C ILE A 21 -14.90 -3.77 5.30
N GLY A 22 -15.46 -2.81 6.06
CA GLY A 22 -14.83 -2.26 7.26
C GLY A 22 -14.58 -3.34 8.31
N TRP A 23 -15.57 -4.20 8.56
CA TRP A 23 -15.42 -5.32 9.48
C TRP A 23 -14.35 -6.32 8.99
N PHE A 24 -14.41 -6.74 7.72
CA PHE A 24 -13.49 -7.73 7.19
C PHE A 24 -12.04 -7.23 7.23
N ILE A 25 -11.77 -6.05 6.67
CA ILE A 25 -10.42 -5.48 6.62
C ILE A 25 -9.87 -5.20 8.03
N GLY A 26 -10.69 -4.62 8.91
CA GLY A 26 -10.27 -4.32 10.29
C GLY A 26 -9.92 -5.59 11.07
N ARG A 27 -10.80 -6.60 11.06
CA ARG A 27 -10.54 -7.88 11.76
C ARG A 27 -9.39 -8.66 11.14
N TYR A 28 -9.21 -8.59 9.81
CA TYR A 28 -8.07 -9.22 9.16
C TYR A 28 -6.76 -8.51 9.50
N ALA A 29 -6.74 -7.19 9.66
CA ALA A 29 -5.57 -6.45 10.11
C ALA A 29 -5.15 -6.87 11.53
N GLU A 30 -6.09 -6.85 12.48
CA GLU A 30 -5.86 -7.20 13.89
C GLU A 30 -5.44 -8.66 14.09
N GLY A 31 -5.97 -9.57 13.26
CA GLY A 31 -5.71 -11.00 13.35
C GLY A 31 -6.59 -11.75 14.33
N GLY A 32 -6.45 -13.09 14.32
CA GLY A 32 -7.15 -14.01 15.21
C GLY A 32 -8.61 -14.33 14.82
N VAL A 33 -9.37 -13.39 14.24
CA VAL A 33 -10.79 -13.64 13.88
C VAL A 33 -10.97 -14.19 12.47
N ILE A 34 -10.24 -13.64 11.51
CA ILE A 34 -10.32 -14.07 10.11
C ILE A 34 -9.06 -14.89 9.83
N ALA A 35 -9.27 -16.16 9.50
CA ALA A 35 -8.20 -17.07 9.12
C ALA A 35 -7.69 -16.75 7.71
N ASP A 36 -6.42 -17.09 7.42
CA ASP A 36 -5.83 -16.81 6.12
C ASP A 36 -6.54 -17.57 4.98
N GLU A 37 -7.11 -18.75 5.25
CA GLU A 37 -7.91 -19.50 4.29
C GLU A 37 -9.22 -18.77 3.92
N GLN A 38 -9.83 -18.06 4.88
CA GLN A 38 -11.01 -17.25 4.64
C GLN A 38 -10.66 -16.01 3.82
N ALA A 39 -9.54 -15.36 4.14
CA ALA A 39 -9.04 -14.24 3.35
C ALA A 39 -8.63 -14.64 1.93
N ALA A 40 -8.04 -15.82 1.75
CA ALA A 40 -7.68 -16.36 0.45
C ALA A 40 -8.94 -16.64 -0.38
N ALA A 41 -9.98 -17.21 0.24
CA ALA A 41 -11.27 -17.44 -0.40
C ALA A 41 -11.92 -16.12 -0.86
N LEU A 42 -11.91 -15.08 -0.02
CA LEU A 42 -12.42 -13.77 -0.42
C LEU A 42 -11.59 -13.14 -1.54
N ALA A 43 -10.26 -13.19 -1.44
CA ALA A 43 -9.37 -12.66 -2.47
C ALA A 43 -9.60 -13.33 -3.83
N MET A 44 -9.84 -14.65 -3.84
CA MET A 44 -10.18 -15.38 -5.07
C MET A 44 -11.58 -15.04 -5.58
N ALA A 45 -12.57 -14.83 -4.69
CA ALA A 45 -13.89 -14.35 -5.10
C ALA A 45 -13.80 -12.96 -5.76
N ILE A 46 -13.00 -12.05 -5.20
CA ILE A 46 -12.72 -10.72 -5.78
C ILE A 46 -11.94 -10.84 -7.10
N PHE A 47 -11.05 -11.83 -7.24
CA PHE A 47 -10.34 -12.07 -8.49
C PHE A 47 -11.30 -12.36 -9.65
N PHE A 48 -12.33 -13.18 -9.41
CA PHE A 48 -13.32 -13.52 -10.44
C PHE A 48 -14.40 -12.45 -10.63
N GLU A 49 -14.97 -11.92 -9.55
CA GLU A 49 -16.14 -11.04 -9.61
C GLU A 49 -15.77 -9.55 -9.63
N GLY A 50 -14.52 -9.21 -9.30
CA GLY A 50 -14.06 -7.83 -9.22
C GLY A 50 -14.70 -7.02 -8.08
N MET A 51 -14.60 -5.70 -8.21
CA MET A 51 -15.24 -4.73 -7.33
C MET A 51 -15.79 -3.56 -8.16
N GLU A 52 -16.94 -3.05 -7.76
CA GLU A 52 -17.44 -1.77 -8.28
C GLU A 52 -16.57 -0.60 -7.79
N PRO A 53 -16.55 0.55 -8.49
CA PRO A 53 -15.71 1.69 -8.10
C PRO A 53 -15.89 2.17 -6.66
N ASP A 54 -17.15 2.26 -6.20
CA ASP A 54 -17.45 2.67 -4.81
C ASP A 54 -17.01 1.61 -3.80
N GLU A 55 -17.19 0.32 -4.14
CA GLU A 55 -16.76 -0.81 -3.32
C GLU A 55 -15.24 -0.80 -3.16
N LEU A 56 -14.51 -0.56 -4.25
CA LEU A 56 -13.05 -0.40 -4.23
C LEU A 56 -12.60 0.82 -3.43
N ALA A 57 -13.34 1.94 -3.50
CA ALA A 57 -13.05 3.13 -2.71
C ALA A 57 -13.19 2.86 -1.21
N THR A 58 -14.28 2.20 -0.79
CA THR A 58 -14.47 1.79 0.61
C THR A 58 -13.41 0.78 1.05
N TRP A 59 -13.07 -0.21 0.20
CA TRP A 59 -12.02 -1.18 0.47
C TRP A 59 -10.67 -0.51 0.71
N THR A 60 -10.31 0.42 -0.18
CA THR A 60 -9.05 1.18 -0.08
C THR A 60 -9.02 2.01 1.21
N ARG A 61 -10.11 2.69 1.56
CA ARG A 61 -10.21 3.47 2.79
C ARG A 61 -10.07 2.59 4.03
N ALA A 62 -10.75 1.45 4.08
CA ALA A 62 -10.60 0.52 5.19
C ALA A 62 -9.16 0.00 5.34
N MET A 63 -8.42 -0.17 4.25
CA MET A 63 -7.00 -0.54 4.31
C MET A 63 -6.12 0.59 4.85
N VAL A 64 -6.40 1.86 4.50
CA VAL A 64 -5.74 3.04 5.09
C VAL A 64 -6.01 3.10 6.59
N ASP A 65 -7.29 3.00 6.97
CA ASP A 65 -7.76 3.11 8.36
C ASP A 65 -7.30 1.93 9.25
N SER A 66 -6.79 0.84 8.66
CA SER A 66 -6.23 -0.29 9.40
C SER A 66 -4.91 0.04 10.11
N GLY A 67 -4.26 1.15 9.75
CA GLY A 67 -2.94 1.53 10.25
C GLY A 67 -2.83 3.01 10.59
N ARG A 68 -1.58 3.48 10.68
CA ARG A 68 -1.27 4.89 10.93
C ARG A 68 -1.11 5.64 9.61
N THR A 69 -1.63 6.86 9.56
CA THR A 69 -1.36 7.82 8.48
C THR A 69 -0.28 8.81 8.91
N LEU A 70 0.62 9.17 8.00
CA LEU A 70 1.66 10.16 8.26
C LEU A 70 1.10 11.58 8.09
N ASP A 71 1.15 12.38 9.14
CA ASP A 71 0.82 13.80 9.06
C ASP A 71 2.00 14.60 8.46
N LEU A 72 1.79 15.17 7.29
CA LEU A 72 2.76 15.97 6.55
C LEU A 72 2.48 17.48 6.62
N SER A 73 1.48 17.91 7.40
CA SER A 73 1.11 19.33 7.53
C SER A 73 2.28 20.21 8.01
N GLY A 74 3.20 19.65 8.81
CA GLY A 74 4.41 20.31 9.30
C GLY A 74 5.51 20.56 8.26
N VAL A 75 5.40 20.03 7.04
CA VAL A 75 6.43 20.20 5.99
C VAL A 75 6.44 21.61 5.41
N GLY A 76 5.29 22.30 5.39
CA GLY A 76 5.16 23.68 4.91
C GLY A 76 5.34 23.85 3.39
N ARG A 77 5.22 22.77 2.61
CA ARG A 77 5.30 22.76 1.13
C ARG A 77 4.24 21.82 0.56
N PRO A 78 3.79 22.01 -0.70
CA PRO A 78 2.93 21.03 -1.37
C PRO A 78 3.62 19.67 -1.43
N THR A 79 2.91 18.62 -1.01
CA THR A 79 3.44 17.24 -1.04
C THR A 79 2.95 16.52 -2.29
N VAL A 80 3.87 15.85 -2.98
CA VAL A 80 3.57 15.04 -4.16
C VAL A 80 4.37 13.74 -4.11
N ASP A 81 3.79 12.64 -4.55
CA ASP A 81 4.47 11.34 -4.61
C ASP A 81 4.17 10.65 -5.95
N LYS A 82 5.04 9.71 -6.33
CA LYS A 82 4.89 8.87 -7.52
C LYS A 82 4.92 7.40 -7.12
N HIS A 83 4.09 6.59 -7.78
CA HIS A 83 4.20 5.15 -7.70
C HIS A 83 4.38 4.53 -9.08
N SER A 84 5.12 3.41 -9.14
CA SER A 84 5.29 2.59 -10.34
C SER A 84 4.70 1.22 -10.06
N THR A 85 3.99 0.63 -11.01
CA THR A 85 3.59 -0.80 -10.91
C THR A 85 4.79 -1.76 -10.99
N GLY A 86 5.97 -1.25 -11.33
CA GLY A 86 7.21 -2.03 -11.45
C GLY A 86 7.67 -2.19 -12.91
N GLY A 87 8.97 -2.41 -13.10
CA GLY A 87 9.56 -2.57 -14.41
C GLY A 87 11.06 -2.86 -14.38
N VAL A 88 11.61 -3.32 -15.50
CA VAL A 88 13.05 -3.61 -15.65
C VAL A 88 13.80 -2.31 -15.92
N GLY A 89 14.80 -2.01 -15.09
CA GLY A 89 15.61 -0.79 -15.25
C GLY A 89 14.89 0.51 -14.89
N ASP A 90 13.73 0.45 -14.22
CA ASP A 90 13.00 1.65 -13.78
C ASP A 90 13.80 2.40 -12.72
N LYS A 91 14.44 3.51 -13.11
CA LYS A 91 15.23 4.39 -12.24
C LYS A 91 14.55 5.74 -12.01
N VAL A 92 13.27 5.88 -12.39
CA VAL A 92 12.58 7.18 -12.42
C VAL A 92 12.62 7.87 -11.07
N SER A 93 12.31 7.16 -9.97
CA SER A 93 12.26 7.76 -8.62
C SER A 93 13.60 8.37 -8.20
N LEU A 94 14.74 7.80 -8.61
CA LEU A 94 16.08 8.31 -8.25
C LEU A 94 16.34 9.71 -8.83
N VAL A 95 15.75 10.02 -9.99
CA VAL A 95 15.89 11.31 -10.68
C VAL A 95 14.73 12.24 -10.34
N LEU A 96 13.51 11.69 -10.26
CA LEU A 96 12.29 12.45 -10.09
C LEU A 96 12.21 13.12 -8.70
N VAL A 97 12.60 12.40 -7.64
CA VAL A 97 12.57 12.93 -6.26
C VAL A 97 13.38 14.23 -6.14
N PRO A 98 14.68 14.28 -6.49
CA PRO A 98 15.44 15.53 -6.39
C PRO A 98 14.99 16.58 -7.40
N LEU A 99 14.53 16.19 -8.60
CA LEU A 99 14.03 17.13 -9.60
C LEU A 99 12.80 17.90 -9.11
N VAL A 100 11.81 17.18 -8.57
CA VAL A 100 10.58 17.79 -8.03
C VAL A 100 10.87 18.61 -6.77
N ALA A 101 11.78 18.14 -5.91
CA ALA A 101 12.24 18.89 -4.74
C ALA A 101 12.88 20.24 -5.14
N ALA A 102 13.68 20.25 -6.21
CA ALA A 102 14.28 21.47 -6.75
C ALA A 102 13.24 22.45 -7.33
N CYS A 103 12.06 21.96 -7.74
CA CYS A 103 10.93 22.78 -8.15
C CYS A 103 10.07 23.31 -6.98
N GLY A 104 10.42 23.00 -5.72
CA GLY A 104 9.81 23.57 -4.52
C GLY A 104 8.71 22.73 -3.85
N ALA A 105 8.37 21.56 -4.38
CA ALA A 105 7.48 20.61 -3.72
C ALA A 105 8.25 19.69 -2.76
N ALA A 106 7.53 19.02 -1.86
CA ALA A 106 8.07 17.99 -0.97
C ALA A 106 7.69 16.58 -1.46
N VAL A 107 8.65 15.65 -1.48
CA VAL A 107 8.45 14.30 -2.04
C VAL A 107 8.67 13.21 -0.97
N PRO A 108 7.61 12.76 -0.27
CA PRO A 108 7.64 11.66 0.70
C PRO A 108 7.62 10.29 0.01
N GLN A 109 8.64 9.96 -0.78
CA GLN A 109 8.64 8.76 -1.61
C GLN A 109 8.81 7.48 -0.78
N LEU A 110 7.70 6.86 -0.40
CA LEU A 110 7.71 5.48 0.09
C LEU A 110 7.93 4.51 -1.07
N SER A 111 8.92 3.63 -0.94
CA SER A 111 9.34 2.70 -1.98
C SER A 111 9.36 1.26 -1.49
N GLY A 112 9.24 0.33 -2.43
CA GLY A 112 9.36 -1.11 -2.18
C GLY A 112 10.70 -1.68 -2.62
N ARG A 113 10.94 -2.92 -2.18
CA ARG A 113 11.98 -3.82 -2.71
C ARG A 113 11.51 -4.51 -3.99
N GLY A 114 12.43 -5.18 -4.67
CA GLY A 114 12.16 -5.94 -5.89
C GLY A 114 11.20 -7.10 -5.66
N LEU A 115 10.41 -7.39 -6.70
CA LEU A 115 9.41 -8.45 -6.72
C LEU A 115 9.50 -9.18 -8.06
N GLY A 116 9.62 -10.51 -8.01
CA GLY A 116 9.83 -11.34 -9.18
C GLY A 116 11.04 -10.89 -10.00
N HIS A 117 10.83 -10.59 -11.28
CA HIS A 117 11.88 -10.14 -12.20
C HIS A 117 12.10 -8.61 -12.19
N THR A 118 11.32 -7.85 -11.42
CA THR A 118 11.42 -6.39 -11.37
C THR A 118 12.26 -5.94 -10.17
N GLY A 119 13.11 -4.92 -10.38
CA GLY A 119 14.00 -4.42 -9.33
C GLY A 119 13.37 -3.30 -8.50
N GLY A 120 13.60 -3.28 -7.18
CA GLY A 120 13.09 -2.27 -6.26
C GLY A 120 13.88 -0.97 -6.28
N THR A 121 13.27 0.12 -5.83
CA THR A 121 13.98 1.40 -5.63
C THR A 121 14.86 1.34 -4.38
N LEU A 122 14.39 0.66 -3.32
CA LEU A 122 15.18 0.49 -2.09
C LEU A 122 16.47 -0.29 -2.34
N ASP A 123 16.41 -1.38 -3.11
CA ASP A 123 17.59 -2.20 -3.40
C ASP A 123 18.65 -1.42 -4.21
N LYS A 124 18.22 -0.48 -5.05
CA LYS A 124 19.13 0.44 -5.78
C LYS A 124 19.78 1.45 -4.84
N MET A 125 19.04 1.95 -3.86
CA MET A 125 19.58 2.91 -2.88
C MET A 125 20.57 2.26 -1.92
N GLU A 126 20.36 0.99 -1.55
CA GLU A 126 21.27 0.21 -0.69
C GLU A 126 22.64 -0.08 -1.33
N SER A 127 22.81 0.16 -2.63
CA SER A 127 24.14 0.14 -3.23
C SER A 127 25.03 1.31 -2.77
N ILE A 128 24.45 2.33 -2.13
CA ILE A 128 25.16 3.47 -1.55
C ILE A 128 25.65 3.07 -0.15
N PRO A 129 26.97 3.00 0.10
CA PRO A 129 27.50 2.59 1.40
C PRO A 129 26.98 3.47 2.54
N GLY A 130 26.42 2.83 3.58
CA GLY A 130 25.91 3.50 4.78
C GLY A 130 24.49 4.06 4.65
N TRP A 131 23.83 3.92 3.52
CA TRP A 131 22.42 4.30 3.36
C TRP A 131 21.49 3.29 4.04
N SER A 132 20.37 3.76 4.59
CA SER A 132 19.32 2.94 5.23
C SER A 132 17.95 3.30 4.68
N ALA A 133 17.14 2.28 4.39
CA ALA A 133 15.75 2.45 3.97
C ALA A 133 14.82 2.86 5.13
N THR A 134 15.23 2.59 6.36
CA THR A 134 14.41 2.84 7.56
C THR A 134 14.67 4.24 8.08
N LEU A 135 13.59 5.01 8.23
CA LEU A 135 13.63 6.35 8.77
C LEU A 135 12.41 6.57 9.67
N GLU A 136 12.64 7.08 10.87
CA GLU A 136 11.55 7.42 11.80
C GLU A 136 10.65 8.54 11.23
N PRO A 137 9.34 8.53 11.49
CA PRO A 137 8.40 9.52 10.95
C PRO A 137 8.81 10.97 11.20
N ALA A 138 9.28 11.29 12.41
CA ALA A 138 9.73 12.65 12.75
C ALA A 138 10.97 13.07 11.95
N ALA A 139 11.92 12.15 11.74
CA ALA A 139 13.10 12.41 10.93
C ALA A 139 12.74 12.58 9.45
N MET A 140 11.74 11.83 8.95
CA MET A 140 11.21 11.99 7.60
C MET A 140 10.66 13.39 7.37
N VAL A 141 9.84 13.92 8.29
CA VAL A 141 9.30 15.28 8.20
C VAL A 141 10.42 16.32 8.18
N GLU A 142 11.47 16.15 9.00
CA GLU A 142 12.61 17.07 9.01
C GLU A 142 13.39 17.06 7.70
N VAL A 143 13.63 15.89 7.10
CA VAL A 143 14.26 15.78 5.78
C VAL A 143 13.41 16.43 4.70
N LEU A 144 12.09 16.22 4.71
CA LEU A 144 11.18 16.86 3.77
C LEU A 144 11.19 18.39 3.90
N ARG A 145 11.27 18.90 5.13
CA ARG A 145 11.32 20.35 5.40
C ARG A 145 12.62 20.99 4.93
N THR A 146 13.75 20.31 5.13
CA THR A 146 15.10 20.86 4.88
C THR A 146 15.60 20.58 3.46
N VAL A 147 15.44 19.35 2.98
CA VAL A 147 15.96 18.86 1.69
C VAL A 147 14.87 18.88 0.60
N GLY A 148 13.61 18.64 0.97
CA GLY A 148 12.48 18.61 0.02
C GLY A 148 12.16 17.23 -0.56
N GLY A 149 12.93 16.18 -0.26
CA GLY A 149 12.65 14.84 -0.77
C GLY A 149 13.32 13.74 0.05
N VAL A 150 12.64 12.60 0.17
CA VAL A 150 13.13 11.42 0.88
C VAL A 150 12.68 10.16 0.14
N ILE A 151 13.54 9.15 0.07
CA ILE A 151 13.19 7.79 -0.33
C ILE A 151 13.32 6.91 0.91
N ALA A 152 12.25 6.25 1.31
CA ALA A 152 12.22 5.38 2.48
C ALA A 152 11.34 4.14 2.26
N GLY A 153 11.53 3.11 3.09
CA GLY A 153 10.60 1.99 3.18
C GLY A 153 9.34 2.36 3.98
N ALA A 154 8.25 1.65 3.73
CA ALA A 154 7.07 1.74 4.58
C ALA A 154 7.36 1.17 5.98
N THR A 155 6.87 1.85 7.03
CA THR A 155 6.90 1.33 8.41
C THR A 155 5.87 0.22 8.58
N GLU A 156 6.07 -0.65 9.58
CA GLU A 156 5.15 -1.79 9.83
C GLU A 156 3.72 -1.35 10.15
N ASP A 157 3.55 -0.18 10.75
CA ASP A 157 2.25 0.38 11.12
C ASP A 157 1.47 0.99 9.94
N LEU A 158 2.07 1.09 8.75
CA LEU A 158 1.43 1.65 7.56
C LEU A 158 0.62 0.56 6.85
N ALA A 159 -0.70 0.71 6.82
CA ALA A 159 -1.63 -0.21 6.17
C ALA A 159 -1.37 -1.71 6.48
N PRO A 160 -1.41 -2.15 7.75
CA PRO A 160 -1.11 -3.54 8.14
C PRO A 160 -2.02 -4.57 7.45
N ALA A 161 -3.26 -4.20 7.11
CA ALA A 161 -4.15 -5.04 6.30
C ALA A 161 -3.54 -5.37 4.93
N ASP A 162 -2.94 -4.37 4.26
CA ASP A 162 -2.27 -4.55 2.97
C ASP A 162 -1.10 -5.51 3.10
N ARG A 163 -0.25 -5.33 4.10
CA ARG A 163 0.94 -6.18 4.29
C ARG A 163 0.56 -7.66 4.37
N ARG A 164 -0.46 -7.98 5.19
CA ARG A 164 -0.96 -9.36 5.34
C ARG A 164 -1.62 -9.87 4.07
N LEU A 165 -2.51 -9.08 3.49
CA LEU A 165 -3.26 -9.47 2.31
C LEU A 165 -2.36 -9.65 1.09
N TYR A 166 -1.35 -8.81 0.92
CA TYR A 166 -0.36 -8.93 -0.15
C TYR A 166 0.46 -10.22 0.01
N ALA A 167 0.97 -10.50 1.21
CA ALA A 167 1.71 -11.73 1.48
C ALA A 167 0.87 -12.99 1.19
N LEU A 168 -0.42 -12.95 1.54
CA LEU A 168 -1.35 -14.01 1.21
C LEU A 168 -1.55 -14.14 -0.30
N ARG A 169 -1.80 -13.03 -1.00
CA ARG A 169 -2.03 -13.01 -2.45
C ARG A 169 -0.87 -13.58 -3.25
N ASP A 170 0.36 -13.34 -2.79
CA ASP A 170 1.60 -13.82 -3.41
C ASP A 170 1.69 -15.36 -3.42
N VAL A 171 1.13 -16.02 -2.40
CA VAL A 171 1.12 -17.48 -2.28
C VAL A 171 -0.20 -18.15 -2.70
N THR A 172 -1.24 -17.36 -3.00
CA THR A 172 -2.56 -17.87 -3.45
C THR A 172 -2.88 -17.55 -4.90
N SER A 173 -1.93 -16.99 -5.66
CA SER A 173 -2.13 -16.59 -7.07
C SER A 173 -3.31 -15.63 -7.27
N THR A 174 -3.41 -14.62 -6.39
CA THR A 174 -4.44 -13.56 -6.47
C THR A 174 -3.82 -12.16 -6.50
N VAL A 175 -2.55 -12.07 -6.94
CA VAL A 175 -1.84 -10.80 -7.10
C VAL A 175 -2.43 -10.00 -8.26
N ASP A 176 -2.68 -10.63 -9.40
CA ASP A 176 -3.07 -10.06 -10.69
C ASP A 176 -4.58 -9.69 -10.79
N SER A 177 -5.15 -9.19 -9.70
CA SER A 177 -6.51 -8.62 -9.65
C SER A 177 -6.45 -7.09 -9.61
N ILE A 178 -7.07 -6.43 -10.59
CA ILE A 178 -7.11 -4.95 -10.69
C ILE A 178 -7.55 -4.28 -9.38
N PRO A 179 -8.71 -4.61 -8.76
CA PRO A 179 -9.14 -3.95 -7.53
C PRO A 179 -8.17 -4.21 -6.36
N LEU A 180 -7.58 -5.40 -6.26
CA LEU A 180 -6.61 -5.71 -5.20
C LEU A 180 -5.25 -5.02 -5.43
N ILE A 181 -4.82 -4.84 -6.67
CA ILE A 181 -3.63 -4.06 -7.01
C ILE A 181 -3.86 -2.58 -6.71
N ALA A 182 -4.98 -2.01 -7.18
CA ALA A 182 -5.30 -0.60 -7.01
C ALA A 182 -5.41 -0.23 -5.53
N SER A 183 -6.19 -0.98 -4.76
CA SER A 183 -6.34 -0.73 -3.32
C SER A 183 -5.02 -0.89 -2.57
N SER A 184 -4.26 -1.95 -2.85
CA SER A 184 -2.94 -2.18 -2.25
C SER A 184 -1.98 -1.01 -2.49
N ILE A 185 -1.87 -0.54 -3.72
CA ILE A 185 -1.00 0.60 -4.06
C ILE A 185 -1.48 1.85 -3.33
N MET A 186 -2.77 2.18 -3.46
CA MET A 186 -3.32 3.44 -2.97
C MET A 186 -3.34 3.51 -1.43
N SER A 187 -3.59 2.40 -0.73
CA SER A 187 -3.63 2.38 0.73
C SER A 187 -2.30 2.72 1.40
N LYS A 188 -1.19 2.55 0.67
CA LYS A 188 0.16 2.93 1.14
C LYS A 188 0.55 4.37 0.75
N LYS A 189 -0.25 5.02 -0.10
CA LYS A 189 0.04 6.33 -0.70
C LYS A 189 -0.87 7.45 -0.20
N ILE A 190 -2.05 7.09 0.28
CA ILE A 190 -2.99 7.96 0.99
C ILE A 190 -2.59 7.96 2.47
#